data_AF-A0A961CKW4-F1
#
_entry.id   AF-A0A961CKW4-F1
#
_cell.length_a   1.000
_cell.length_b   1.000
_cell.length_c   1.000
_cell.angle_alpha   90.00
_cell.angle_beta   90.00
_cell.angle_gamma   90.00
#
_symmetry.space_group_name_H-M   'P 1'
#
loop_
_entity.id
_entity.type
_entity.pdbx_description
1 polymer ?
#
loop_
_entity_poly.entity_id
_entity_poly.type
_entity_poly.pdbx_seq_one_letter_code
_entity_poly.pdbx_strand_id
1 'polypeptide(L)'
;AIIAGLVFGIATALRPHWARVTAPLYALCYGVAVGMISGVYELYWDGIVLQAILATIATFIVVFGLYVARIIRPTRKVVLTIVAATGGIFLMYLVAFVASIFGADLYFWNNPSPLGIGISVVICIVAALNLILDFGFIEGATQQGAPKYMEWYGAYGVTVTLVWLYLEILRLLSLLNRS
;
A
#
# COMPACT_ATOMS: atom_id res chain seq x y z
N ALA A 1 -18.09 -4.77 -3.93
CA ALA A 1 -17.20 -4.25 -2.86
C ALA A 1 -15.88 -3.70 -3.42
N ILE A 2 -15.06 -4.50 -4.13
CA ILE A 2 -13.77 -4.06 -4.72
C ILE A 2 -13.95 -2.89 -5.70
N ILE A 3 -14.99 -2.93 -6.55
CA ILE A 3 -15.32 -1.86 -7.50
C ILE A 3 -15.80 -0.59 -6.78
N ALA A 4 -16.51 -0.73 -5.65
CA ALA A 4 -16.95 0.43 -4.85
C ALA A 4 -15.77 1.11 -4.15
N GLY A 5 -14.82 0.35 -3.60
CA GLY A 5 -13.58 0.87 -3.02
C GLY A 5 -12.68 1.56 -4.04
N LEU A 6 -12.62 1.05 -5.26
CA LEU A 6 -11.87 1.64 -6.38
C LEU A 6 -12.50 2.96 -6.85
N VAL A 7 -13.84 3.04 -6.88
CA VAL A 7 -14.59 4.27 -7.20
C VAL A 7 -14.43 5.34 -6.11
N PHE A 8 -14.50 4.97 -4.83
CA PHE A 8 -14.29 5.93 -3.73
C PHE A 8 -12.82 6.36 -3.60
N GLY A 9 -11.86 5.47 -3.89
CA GLY A 9 -10.43 5.79 -3.91
C GLY A 9 -10.06 6.80 -5.00
N ILE A 10 -10.57 6.61 -6.23
CA ILE A 10 -10.39 7.56 -7.33
C ILE A 10 -11.12 8.89 -7.02
N ALA A 11 -12.31 8.84 -6.43
CA ALA A 11 -13.05 10.05 -6.03
C ALA A 11 -12.30 10.88 -4.98
N THR A 12 -11.60 10.22 -4.04
CA THR A 12 -10.80 10.89 -3.00
C THR A 12 -9.50 11.46 -3.56
N ALA A 13 -8.86 10.76 -4.51
CA ALA A 13 -7.67 11.23 -5.22
C ALA A 13 -7.93 12.48 -6.09
N LEU A 14 -9.14 12.59 -6.68
CA LEU A 14 -9.51 13.72 -7.54
C LEU A 14 -10.04 14.95 -6.79
N ARG A 15 -10.40 14.84 -5.50
CA ARG A 15 -11.01 15.93 -4.71
C ARG A 15 -10.38 16.05 -3.31
N PRO A 16 -9.17 16.64 -3.18
CA PRO A 16 -8.48 16.80 -1.89
C PRO A 16 -9.28 17.57 -0.81
N HIS A 17 -10.20 18.45 -1.23
CA HIS A 17 -11.11 19.20 -0.35
C HIS A 17 -12.01 18.30 0.52
N TRP A 18 -12.34 17.08 0.07
CA TRP A 18 -13.32 16.20 0.73
C TRP A 18 -12.70 15.20 1.73
N ALA A 19 -11.38 15.23 1.90
CA ALA A 19 -10.62 14.28 2.72
C ALA A 19 -11.16 14.10 4.16
N ARG A 20 -11.76 15.14 4.75
CA ARG A 20 -12.34 15.07 6.11
C ARG A 20 -13.55 14.12 6.22
N VAL A 21 -14.28 13.90 5.13
CA VAL A 21 -15.49 13.02 5.09
C VAL A 21 -15.22 11.74 4.31
N THR A 22 -14.39 11.81 3.26
CA THR A 22 -14.09 10.63 2.43
C THR A 22 -13.02 9.72 3.02
N ALA A 23 -12.07 10.22 3.84
CA ALA A 23 -11.04 9.36 4.43
C ALA A 23 -11.60 8.33 5.44
N PRO A 24 -12.52 8.69 6.37
CA PRO A 24 -13.15 7.70 7.25
C PRO A 24 -14.04 6.72 6.48
N LEU A 25 -14.77 7.20 5.46
CA LEU A 25 -15.63 6.36 4.65
C LEU A 25 -14.83 5.39 3.77
N TYR A 26 -13.69 5.85 3.23
CA TYR A 26 -12.73 5.01 2.53
C TYR A 26 -12.14 3.97 3.48
N ALA A 27 -11.69 4.35 4.68
CA ALA A 27 -11.15 3.40 5.65
C ALA A 27 -12.17 2.31 6.03
N LEU A 28 -13.46 2.65 6.17
CA LEU A 28 -14.52 1.68 6.43
C LEU A 28 -14.76 0.74 5.23
N CYS A 29 -14.96 1.28 4.03
CA CYS A 29 -15.20 0.47 2.84
C CYS A 29 -13.98 -0.40 2.48
N TYR A 30 -12.78 0.14 2.63
CA TYR A 30 -11.54 -0.55 2.34
C TYR A 30 -11.20 -1.56 3.43
N GLY A 31 -11.48 -1.27 4.70
CA GLY A 31 -11.35 -2.22 5.81
C GLY A 31 -12.25 -3.45 5.63
N VAL A 32 -13.49 -3.26 5.18
CA VAL A 32 -14.39 -4.38 4.84
C VAL A 32 -13.87 -5.18 3.64
N ALA A 33 -13.36 -4.51 2.60
CA ALA A 33 -12.79 -5.17 1.43
C ALA A 33 -11.54 -6.00 1.79
N VAL A 34 -10.63 -5.41 2.56
CA VAL A 34 -9.42 -6.08 3.05
C VAL A 34 -9.80 -7.23 3.97
N GLY A 35 -10.74 -7.06 4.90
CA GLY A 35 -11.22 -8.13 5.78
C GLY A 35 -11.82 -9.32 5.02
N MET A 36 -12.57 -9.07 3.93
CA MET A 36 -13.05 -10.16 3.07
C MET A 36 -11.91 -10.87 2.35
N ILE A 37 -10.91 -10.15 1.85
CA ILE A 37 -9.72 -10.75 1.23
C ILE A 37 -8.96 -11.58 2.26
N SER A 38 -8.68 -11.02 3.44
CA SER A 38 -7.99 -11.71 4.53
C SER A 38 -8.72 -12.99 4.94
N GLY A 39 -10.06 -12.94 5.07
CA GLY A 39 -10.86 -14.12 5.38
C GLY A 39 -10.76 -15.22 4.32
N VAL A 40 -10.67 -14.85 3.03
CA VAL A 40 -10.41 -15.84 1.96
C VAL A 40 -9.02 -16.46 2.11
N TYR A 41 -7.99 -15.67 2.44
CA TYR A 41 -6.63 -16.20 2.64
C TYR A 41 -6.51 -17.09 3.88
N GLU A 42 -7.23 -16.77 4.96
CA GLU A 42 -7.24 -17.53 6.21
C GLU A 42 -7.89 -18.92 6.03
N LEU A 43 -8.87 -19.05 5.12
CA LEU A 43 -9.44 -20.35 4.76
C LEU A 43 -8.44 -21.29 4.08
N TYR A 44 -7.45 -20.75 3.38
CA TYR A 44 -6.40 -21.55 2.72
C TYR A 44 -5.17 -21.76 3.59
N TRP A 45 -4.86 -20.80 4.47
CA TRP A 45 -3.71 -20.89 5.37
C TRP A 45 -4.03 -20.24 6.73
N ASP A 46 -4.11 -21.10 7.74
CA ASP A 46 -4.40 -20.69 9.11
C ASP A 46 -3.29 -19.77 9.66
N GLY A 47 -3.68 -18.68 10.32
CA GLY A 47 -2.78 -17.74 10.99
C GLY A 47 -1.97 -16.77 10.09
N ILE A 48 -2.08 -16.82 8.75
CA ILE A 48 -1.37 -15.87 7.87
C ILE A 48 -1.79 -14.42 8.12
N VAL A 49 -3.06 -14.20 8.43
CA VAL A 49 -3.60 -12.85 8.67
C VAL A 49 -2.92 -12.19 9.87
N LEU A 50 -2.77 -12.92 10.98
CA LEU A 50 -2.11 -12.42 12.18
C LEU A 50 -0.62 -12.12 11.92
N GLN A 51 0.08 -13.01 11.21
CA GLN A 51 1.48 -12.78 10.83
C GLN A 51 1.63 -11.54 9.96
N ALA A 52 0.75 -11.34 8.98
CA ALA A 52 0.76 -10.18 8.11
C ALA A 52 0.52 -8.87 8.89
N ILE A 53 -0.42 -8.87 9.84
CA ILE A 53 -0.67 -7.72 10.72
C ILE A 53 0.57 -7.39 11.53
N LEU A 54 1.16 -8.39 12.20
CA LEU A 54 2.36 -8.20 13.02
C LEU A 54 3.54 -7.69 12.21
N ALA A 55 3.77 -8.24 11.02
CA ALA A 55 4.83 -7.80 10.12
C ALA A 55 4.60 -6.36 9.60
N THR A 56 3.36 -5.99 9.32
CA THR A 56 3.01 -4.62 8.89
C THR A 56 3.27 -3.63 10.02
N ILE A 57 2.82 -3.94 11.25
CA ILE A 57 3.03 -3.09 12.43
C ILE A 57 4.53 -2.96 12.74
N ALA A 58 5.27 -4.07 12.72
CA ALA A 58 6.71 -4.06 12.95
C ALA A 58 7.43 -3.19 11.91
N THR A 59 7.10 -3.36 10.63
CA THR A 59 7.68 -2.56 9.53
C THR A 59 7.36 -1.08 9.71
N PHE A 60 6.11 -0.75 10.02
CA PHE A 60 5.69 0.63 10.27
C PHE A 60 6.47 1.26 11.42
N ILE A 61 6.60 0.57 12.56
CA ILE A 61 7.33 1.05 13.74
C ILE A 61 8.81 1.30 13.40
N VAL A 62 9.44 0.36 12.69
CA VAL A 62 10.85 0.50 12.30
C VAL A 62 11.04 1.70 11.37
N VAL A 63 10.22 1.81 10.32
CA VAL A 63 10.31 2.91 9.36
C VAL A 63 10.03 4.26 10.03
N PHE A 64 9.00 4.31 10.87
CA PHE A 64 8.67 5.50 11.67
C PHE A 64 9.82 5.89 12.60
N GLY A 65 10.41 4.92 13.30
CA GLY A 65 11.57 5.15 14.17
C GLY A 65 12.79 5.68 13.41
N LEU A 66 13.09 5.10 12.24
CA LEU A 66 14.18 5.56 11.36
C LEU A 66 13.93 6.99 10.83
N TYR A 67 12.67 7.32 10.54
CA TYR A 67 12.26 8.65 10.11
C TYR A 67 12.43 9.68 11.23
N VAL A 68 11.89 9.39 12.43
CA VAL A 68 11.97 10.28 13.60
C VAL A 68 13.43 10.48 14.03
N ALA A 69 14.24 9.42 13.98
CA ALA A 69 15.69 9.50 14.24
C ALA A 69 16.45 10.34 13.18
N ARG A 70 15.77 10.80 12.13
CA ARG A 70 16.32 11.57 11.00
C ARG A 70 17.49 10.86 10.30
N ILE A 71 17.57 9.54 10.44
CA ILE A 71 18.56 8.68 9.77
C ILE A 71 18.27 8.67 8.27
N ILE A 72 16.99 8.59 7.90
CA ILE A 72 16.54 8.62 6.51
C ILE A 72 15.77 9.91 6.27
N ARG A 73 16.29 10.75 5.37
CA ARG A 73 15.61 11.99 4.93
C ARG A 73 15.11 11.85 3.50
N PRO A 74 13.85 12.23 3.21
CA PRO A 74 13.32 12.21 1.85
C PRO A 74 13.96 13.31 1.00
N THR A 75 15.16 13.04 0.47
CA THR A 75 15.82 13.93 -0.49
C THR A 75 15.13 13.84 -1.84
N ARG A 76 15.25 14.89 -2.66
CA ARG A 76 14.62 14.94 -4.00
C ARG A 76 14.93 13.71 -4.87
N LYS A 77 16.16 13.18 -4.79
CA LYS A 77 16.56 11.97 -5.52
C LYS A 77 15.86 10.72 -4.99
N VAL A 78 15.79 10.54 -3.67
CA VAL A 78 15.09 9.42 -3.03
C VAL A 78 13.60 9.44 -3.35
N VAL A 79 12.96 10.62 -3.28
CA VAL A 79 11.56 10.82 -3.65
C VAL A 79 11.32 10.41 -5.10
N LEU A 80 12.14 10.90 -6.04
CA LEU A 80 12.01 10.55 -7.46
C LEU A 80 12.15 9.05 -7.70
N THR A 81 13.12 8.39 -7.06
CA THR A 81 13.32 6.95 -7.21
C THR A 81 12.13 6.14 -6.69
N ILE A 82 11.60 6.49 -5.51
CA ILE A 82 10.46 5.78 -4.90
C ILE A 82 9.18 6.02 -5.72
N VAL A 83 8.94 7.25 -6.18
CA VAL A 83 7.78 7.57 -7.03
C VAL A 83 7.89 6.85 -8.37
N ALA A 84 9.07 6.79 -8.98
CA ALA A 84 9.29 6.04 -10.21
C ALA A 84 9.08 4.54 -10.02
N ALA A 85 9.57 3.96 -8.91
CA ALA A 85 9.35 2.55 -8.58
C ALA A 85 7.85 2.25 -8.37
N THR A 86 7.14 3.11 -7.64
CA THR A 86 5.70 3.00 -7.40
C THR A 86 4.91 3.12 -8.71
N GLY A 87 5.28 4.07 -9.57
CA GLY A 87 4.71 4.21 -10.91
C GLY A 87 4.96 2.99 -11.80
N GLY A 88 6.16 2.39 -11.71
CA GLY A 88 6.48 1.14 -12.41
C GLY A 88 5.62 -0.03 -11.95
N ILE A 89 5.43 -0.19 -10.64
CA ILE A 89 4.54 -1.22 -10.08
C ILE A 89 3.10 -0.99 -10.52
N PHE A 90 2.64 0.26 -10.50
CA PHE A 90 1.31 0.62 -10.98
C PHE A 90 1.11 0.29 -12.46
N LEU A 91 2.08 0.62 -13.33
CA LEU A 91 2.04 0.26 -14.74
C LEU A 91 2.02 -1.25 -14.95
N MET A 92 2.81 -2.00 -14.18
CA MET A 92 2.79 -3.46 -14.22
C MET A 92 1.41 -4.01 -13.84
N TYR A 93 0.77 -3.47 -12.79
CA TYR A 93 -0.59 -3.85 -12.40
C TYR A 93 -1.62 -3.48 -13.48
N LEU A 94 -1.44 -2.33 -14.14
CA LEU A 94 -2.31 -1.89 -15.23
C LEU A 94 -2.21 -2.82 -16.44
N VAL A 95 -0.99 -3.17 -16.87
CA VAL A 95 -0.77 -4.14 -17.95
C VAL A 95 -1.37 -5.48 -17.58
N ALA A 96 -1.20 -5.90 -16.32
CA ALA A 96 -1.77 -7.15 -15.85
C ALA A 96 -3.31 -7.16 -15.91
N PHE A 97 -3.94 -6.05 -15.51
CA PHE A 97 -5.39 -5.87 -15.59
C PHE A 97 -5.90 -5.84 -17.03
N VAL A 98 -5.19 -5.17 -17.94
CA VAL A 98 -5.59 -5.14 -19.36
C VAL A 98 -5.46 -6.54 -19.97
N ALA A 99 -4.37 -7.26 -19.70
CA ALA A 99 -4.17 -8.62 -20.20
C ALA A 99 -5.25 -9.60 -19.70
N SER A 100 -5.73 -9.45 -18.45
CA SER A 100 -6.78 -10.33 -17.92
C SER A 100 -8.14 -10.13 -18.62
N ILE A 101 -8.43 -8.92 -19.12
CA ILE A 101 -9.64 -8.65 -19.93
C ILE A 101 -9.61 -9.43 -21.26
N PHE A 102 -8.43 -9.65 -21.82
CA PHE A 102 -8.24 -10.43 -23.05
C PHE A 102 -8.20 -11.96 -22.82
N GLY A 103 -8.51 -12.43 -21.60
CA GLY A 103 -8.52 -13.86 -21.27
C GLY A 103 -7.12 -14.47 -21.17
N ALA A 104 -6.06 -13.64 -21.18
CA ALA A 104 -4.74 -14.11 -20.82
C ALA A 104 -4.71 -14.26 -19.29
N ASP A 105 -4.87 -15.50 -18.80
CA ASP A 105 -4.46 -15.82 -17.44
C ASP A 105 -2.97 -15.50 -17.35
N LEU A 106 -2.63 -14.49 -16.57
CA LEU A 106 -1.24 -14.21 -16.22
C LEU A 106 -0.79 -15.29 -15.24
N TYR A 107 -0.61 -16.49 -15.77
CA TYR A 107 -0.08 -17.68 -15.12
C TYR A 107 1.28 -17.38 -14.47
N PHE A 108 1.97 -16.31 -14.87
CA PHE A 108 3.23 -15.85 -14.26
C PHE A 108 3.05 -15.11 -12.92
N TRP A 109 1.88 -14.50 -12.66
CA TRP A 109 1.62 -13.61 -11.52
C TRP A 109 1.20 -14.36 -10.24
N ASN A 110 0.50 -15.48 -10.41
CA ASN A 110 -0.09 -16.27 -9.33
C ASN A 110 0.60 -17.62 -9.11
N ASN A 111 1.56 -17.99 -9.96
CA ASN A 111 2.38 -19.17 -9.70
C ASN A 111 3.43 -18.86 -8.62
N PRO A 112 3.64 -19.79 -7.67
CA PRO A 112 4.75 -19.75 -6.73
C PRO A 112 6.08 -20.01 -7.47
N SER A 113 6.44 -19.10 -8.37
CA SER A 113 7.74 -19.08 -8.99
C SER A 113 8.70 -18.27 -8.10
N PRO A 114 9.98 -18.62 -8.02
CA PRO A 114 10.99 -17.83 -7.31
C PRO A 114 11.01 -16.35 -7.74
N LEU A 115 10.62 -16.07 -8.99
CA LEU A 115 10.45 -14.72 -9.53
C LEU A 115 9.26 -13.98 -8.90
N GLY A 116 8.13 -14.67 -8.66
CA GLY A 116 6.96 -14.08 -7.99
C GLY A 116 7.25 -13.66 -6.55
N ILE A 117 7.98 -14.50 -5.81
CA ILE A 117 8.45 -14.17 -4.45
C ILE A 117 9.40 -12.98 -4.48
N GLY A 118 10.39 -12.98 -5.38
CA GLY A 118 11.34 -11.87 -5.52
C GLY A 118 10.67 -10.54 -5.85
N ILE A 119 9.69 -10.53 -6.76
CA ILE A 119 8.92 -9.34 -7.11
C ILE A 119 8.12 -8.83 -5.90
N SER A 120 7.42 -9.71 -5.18
CA SER A 120 6.65 -9.29 -3.99
C SER A 120 7.55 -8.74 -2.87
N VAL A 121 8.75 -9.29 -2.67
CA VAL A 121 9.74 -8.72 -1.73
C VAL A 121 10.10 -7.28 -2.13
N VAL A 122 10.39 -7.05 -3.42
CA VAL A 122 10.72 -5.71 -3.93
C VAL A 122 9.54 -4.76 -3.73
N ILE A 123 8.31 -5.18 -4.02
CA ILE A 123 7.11 -4.36 -3.83
C ILE A 123 6.91 -4.03 -2.34
N CYS A 124 7.10 -4.98 -1.43
CA CYS A 124 7.06 -4.73 0.01
C CYS A 124 8.07 -3.68 0.45
N ILE A 125 9.31 -3.74 -0.06
CA ILE A 125 10.35 -2.75 0.22
C ILE A 125 9.92 -1.37 -0.31
N VAL A 126 9.41 -1.29 -1.54
CA VAL A 126 8.94 -0.03 -2.13
C VAL A 126 7.75 0.53 -1.35
N ALA A 127 6.82 -0.31 -0.89
CA ALA A 127 5.70 0.11 -0.05
C ALA A 127 6.19 0.66 1.31
N ALA A 128 7.16 0.00 1.94
CA ALA A 128 7.79 0.50 3.17
C ALA A 128 8.53 1.83 2.94
N LEU A 129 9.18 2.01 1.78
CA LEU A 129 9.83 3.26 1.41
C LEU A 129 8.82 4.39 1.13
N ASN A 130 7.62 4.07 0.62
CA ASN A 130 6.57 5.08 0.45
C ASN A 130 6.12 5.68 1.78
N LEU A 131 6.13 4.93 2.89
CA LEU A 131 5.83 5.48 4.22
C LEU A 131 6.78 6.63 4.60
N ILE A 132 8.05 6.57 4.20
CA ILE A 132 9.02 7.67 4.43
C ILE A 132 8.60 8.92 3.66
N LEU A 133 8.08 8.76 2.44
CA LEU A 133 7.56 9.87 1.65
C LEU A 133 6.30 10.46 2.29
N ASP A 134 5.40 9.61 2.80
CA ASP A 134 4.18 10.05 3.47
C ASP A 134 4.51 10.86 4.72
N PHE A 135 5.46 10.41 5.55
CA PHE A 135 5.93 11.16 6.72
C PHE A 135 6.61 12.48 6.33
N GLY A 136 7.43 12.46 5.28
CA GLY A 136 8.06 13.65 4.70
C GLY A 136 7.06 14.69 4.24
N PHE A 137 6.00 14.24 3.58
CA PHE A 137 4.91 15.09 3.12
C PHE A 137 4.15 15.70 4.30
N ILE A 138 3.83 14.91 5.33
CA ILE A 138 3.16 15.39 6.55
C ILE A 138 4.01 16.45 7.27
N GLU A 139 5.30 16.18 7.50
CA GLU A 139 6.20 17.12 8.18
C GLU A 139 6.34 18.42 7.38
N GLY A 140 6.50 18.33 6.06
CA GLY A 140 6.60 19.49 5.16
C GLY A 140 5.30 20.31 5.09
N ALA A 141 4.14 19.67 5.13
CA ALA A 141 2.84 20.34 5.15
C ALA A 141 2.62 21.11 6.47
N THR A 142 2.96 20.50 7.60
CA THR A 142 2.84 21.14 8.92
C THR A 142 3.80 22.33 9.07
N GLN A 143 5.04 22.21 8.59
CA GLN A 143 6.04 23.30 8.65
C GLN A 143 5.66 24.52 7.80
N GLN A 144 4.91 24.33 6.72
CA GLN A 144 4.43 25.42 5.85
C GLN A 144 3.14 26.08 6.37
N GLY A 145 2.66 25.70 7.55
CA GLY A 145 1.41 26.23 8.11
C GLY A 145 0.18 25.86 7.27
N ALA A 146 0.23 24.72 6.57
CA ALA A 146 -0.83 24.34 5.66
C ALA A 146 -2.18 24.18 6.37
N PRO A 147 -3.31 24.43 5.68
CA PRO A 147 -4.61 24.43 6.34
C PRO A 147 -4.97 23.05 6.89
N LYS A 148 -5.77 22.99 7.97
CA LYS A 148 -6.17 21.75 8.67
C LYS A 148 -6.62 20.57 7.79
N TYR A 149 -7.09 20.78 6.56
CA TYR A 149 -7.46 19.67 5.65
C TYR A 149 -6.24 18.90 5.13
N MET A 150 -5.05 19.50 5.10
CA MET A 150 -3.83 18.84 4.63
C MET A 150 -3.33 17.77 5.61
N GLU A 151 -3.57 17.94 6.91
CA GLU A 151 -3.28 16.92 7.93
C GLU A 151 -4.10 15.65 7.67
N TRP A 152 -5.39 15.79 7.36
CA TRP A 152 -6.27 14.67 7.01
C TRP A 152 -5.85 14.01 5.70
N TYR A 153 -5.40 14.79 4.73
CA TYR A 153 -4.89 14.27 3.47
C TYR A 153 -3.58 13.48 3.66
N GLY A 154 -2.66 13.97 4.50
CA GLY A 154 -1.45 13.25 4.86
C GLY A 154 -1.74 11.94 5.61
N ALA A 155 -2.64 11.98 6.59
CA ALA A 155 -3.08 10.79 7.32
C ALA A 155 -3.76 9.75 6.40
N TYR A 156 -4.52 10.21 5.41
CA TYR A 156 -5.10 9.35 4.38
C TYR A 156 -4.01 8.67 3.54
N GLY A 157 -2.99 9.42 3.10
CA GLY A 157 -1.84 8.87 2.36
C GLY A 157 -1.15 7.74 3.12
N VAL A 158 -0.80 7.97 4.39
CA VAL A 158 -0.21 6.94 5.27
C VAL A 158 -1.12 5.72 5.38
N THR A 159 -2.43 5.92 5.53
CA THR A 159 -3.39 4.81 5.64
C THR A 159 -3.42 3.96 4.38
N VAL A 160 -3.44 4.59 3.20
CA VAL A 160 -3.42 3.89 1.91
C VAL A 160 -2.14 3.07 1.76
N THR A 161 -0.99 3.67 2.05
CA THR A 161 0.31 2.99 1.97
C THR A 161 0.41 1.84 2.96
N LEU A 162 -0.10 2.01 4.19
CA LEU A 162 -0.10 0.98 5.22
C LEU A 162 -0.95 -0.24 4.81
N VAL A 163 -2.13 0.02 4.25
CA VAL A 163 -2.99 -1.05 3.74
C VAL A 163 -2.37 -1.73 2.52
N TRP A 164 -1.73 -0.97 1.63
CA TRP A 164 -1.03 -1.54 0.49
C TRP A 164 0.12 -2.45 0.93
N LEU A 165 0.93 -2.00 1.90
CA LEU A 165 1.99 -2.80 2.51
C LEU A 165 1.43 -4.09 3.13
N TYR A 166 0.30 -4.01 3.84
CA TYR A 166 -0.36 -5.17 4.43
C TYR A 166 -0.75 -6.22 3.37
N LEU A 167 -1.39 -5.78 2.29
CA LEU A 167 -1.82 -6.68 1.21
C LEU A 167 -0.62 -7.35 0.52
N GLU A 168 0.48 -6.62 0.33
CA GLU A 168 1.67 -7.20 -0.29
C GLU A 168 2.39 -8.17 0.66
N ILE A 169 2.46 -7.89 1.97
CA ILE A 169 2.99 -8.83 2.97
C ILE A 169 2.14 -10.10 3.00
N LEU A 170 0.82 -9.96 3.02
CA LEU A 170 -0.11 -11.08 3.01
C LEU A 170 0.07 -11.93 1.74
N ARG A 171 0.25 -11.28 0.58
CA ARG A 171 0.59 -11.97 -0.67
C ARG A 171 1.95 -12.68 -0.59
N LEU A 172 2.97 -12.02 -0.06
CA LEU A 172 4.31 -12.60 0.11
C LEU A 172 4.28 -13.84 1.00
N LEU A 173 3.58 -13.77 2.14
CA LEU A 173 3.40 -14.91 3.03
C LEU A 173 2.65 -16.06 2.35
N SER A 174 1.62 -15.74 1.54
CA SER A 174 0.89 -16.76 0.79
C SER A 174 1.74 -17.46 -0.27
N LEU A 175 2.68 -16.75 -0.89
CA LEU A 175 3.61 -17.32 -1.87
C LEU A 175 4.64 -18.23 -1.19
N LEU A 176 5.16 -17.80 -0.03
CA LEU A 176 6.11 -18.58 0.75
C LEU A 176 5.49 -19.86 1.33
N ASN A 177 4.21 -19.83 1.67
CA ASN A 177 3.50 -21.02 2.18
C ASN A 177 2.98 -21.95 1.06
N ARG A 178 3.07 -21.53 -0.21
CA ARG A 178 2.74 -22.34 -1.40
C ARG A 178 3.96 -23.05 -2.00
N SER A 179 5.18 -22.64 -1.65
CA SER A 179 6.46 -23.19 -2.14
C SER A 179 7.00 -24.27 -1.23
#